data_AF-A0AB37UG48-F1
#
_entry.id   AF-A0AB37UG48-F1
#
_cell.length_a   1.000
_cell.length_b   1.000
_cell.length_c   1.000
_cell.angle_alpha   90.00
_cell.angle_beta   90.00
_cell.angle_gamma   90.00
#
_symmetry.space_group_name_H-M   'P 1'
#
loop_
_entity.id
_entity.type
_entity.pdbx_description
1 polymer ?
#
loop_
_entity_poly.entity_id
_entity_poly.type
_entity_poly.pdbx_seq_one_letter_code
_entity_poly.pdbx_strand_id
1 'polypeptide(L)'
;MLTTQKIVPCLWFNGDAEEAAKFYVSLLPDSRIDRILKSPADTPSGPAGMVLTVEFTLAGLQYVGLNGGSQFPFTEAVSFQIHCDDQAEVDRLWAAIAEGGSEIACGWVKDRWGFPWQIVPRRMIELLNDPDTARARRAQEAMMQMVKIDIAPIERAANGIS
;
A
#
# COMPACT_ATOMS: atom_id res chain seq x y z
N MET A 1 -25.41 8.41 -0.34
CA MET A 1 -24.66 9.55 0.20
C MET A 1 -23.90 10.20 -0.95
N LEU A 2 -23.93 11.53 -1.05
CA LEU A 2 -23.16 12.28 -2.04
C LEU A 2 -21.67 12.01 -1.81
N THR A 3 -20.98 11.58 -2.87
CA THR A 3 -19.53 11.35 -2.89
C THR A 3 -18.78 12.65 -2.60
N THR A 4 -18.00 12.68 -1.51
CA THR A 4 -17.22 13.86 -1.09
C THR A 4 -15.93 14.03 -1.89
N GLN A 5 -15.43 12.97 -2.55
CA GLN A 5 -14.15 12.99 -3.25
C GLN A 5 -14.31 13.31 -4.74
N LYS A 6 -13.86 14.50 -5.17
CA LYS A 6 -13.95 14.94 -6.57
C LYS A 6 -12.91 14.28 -7.50
N ILE A 7 -11.76 13.89 -6.95
CA ILE A 7 -10.68 13.19 -7.68
C ILE A 7 -10.56 11.79 -7.08
N VAL A 8 -10.75 10.76 -7.89
CA VAL A 8 -10.70 9.36 -7.45
C VAL A 8 -9.51 8.67 -8.13
N PRO A 9 -8.52 8.17 -7.37
CA PRO A 9 -7.44 7.40 -7.97
C PRO A 9 -7.96 6.11 -8.60
N CYS A 10 -7.51 5.83 -9.81
CA CYS A 10 -7.89 4.66 -10.58
C CYS A 10 -6.66 3.74 -10.74
N LEU A 11 -6.78 2.51 -10.28
CA LEU A 11 -5.74 1.49 -10.28
C LEU A 11 -5.99 0.53 -11.44
N TRP A 12 -4.97 0.32 -12.27
CA TRP A 12 -5.07 -0.51 -13.48
C TRP A 12 -4.75 -1.98 -13.16
N PHE A 13 -5.67 -2.88 -13.48
CA PHE A 13 -5.53 -4.31 -13.24
C PHE A 13 -5.69 -5.13 -14.52
N ASN A 14 -5.15 -6.35 -14.48
CA ASN A 14 -5.26 -7.35 -15.51
C ASN A 14 -6.34 -8.41 -15.18
N GLY A 15 -7.58 -7.98 -14.97
CA GLY A 15 -8.71 -8.89 -14.69
C GLY A 15 -9.02 -9.09 -13.20
N ASP A 16 -8.07 -8.83 -12.33
CA ASP A 16 -8.15 -9.19 -10.90
C ASP A 16 -8.58 -8.05 -9.97
N ALA A 17 -9.14 -6.94 -10.49
CA ALA A 17 -9.51 -5.77 -9.69
C ALA A 17 -10.44 -6.09 -8.49
N GLU A 18 -11.37 -7.03 -8.64
CA GLU A 18 -12.27 -7.43 -7.55
C GLU A 18 -11.53 -8.19 -6.44
N GLU A 19 -10.59 -9.07 -6.80
CA GLU A 19 -9.79 -9.79 -5.82
C GLU A 19 -8.84 -8.85 -5.08
N ALA A 20 -8.19 -7.95 -5.81
CA ALA A 20 -7.32 -6.91 -5.26
C ALA A 20 -8.08 -6.02 -4.27
N ALA A 21 -9.24 -5.49 -4.68
CA ALA A 21 -10.06 -4.65 -3.81
C ALA A 21 -10.50 -5.40 -2.54
N LYS A 22 -10.94 -6.67 -2.65
CA LYS A 22 -11.33 -7.48 -1.48
C LYS A 22 -10.18 -7.69 -0.51
N PHE A 23 -8.98 -7.92 -1.02
CA PHE A 23 -7.78 -8.01 -0.20
C PHE A 23 -7.48 -6.67 0.47
N TYR A 24 -7.44 -5.56 -0.27
CA TYR A 24 -7.12 -4.24 0.28
C TYR A 24 -8.08 -3.84 1.41
N VAL A 25 -9.39 -4.01 1.21
CA VAL A 25 -10.37 -3.62 2.23
C VAL A 25 -10.36 -4.52 3.47
N SER A 26 -9.65 -5.65 3.43
CA SER A 26 -9.42 -6.51 4.60
C SER A 26 -8.23 -6.05 5.45
N LEU A 27 -7.34 -5.21 4.90
CA LEU A 27 -6.08 -4.84 5.56
C LEU A 27 -6.27 -3.81 6.67
N LEU A 28 -7.20 -2.87 6.49
CA LEU A 28 -7.34 -1.67 7.31
C LEU A 28 -8.80 -1.43 7.73
N PRO A 29 -9.03 -0.84 8.93
CA PRO A 29 -10.37 -0.41 9.34
C PRO A 29 -10.93 0.67 8.39
N ASP A 30 -12.23 0.95 8.51
CA ASP A 30 -12.95 1.91 7.65
C ASP A 30 -12.76 1.64 6.14
N SER A 31 -12.77 0.35 5.78
CA SER A 31 -12.61 -0.11 4.41
C SER A 31 -13.75 -1.03 4.01
N ARG A 32 -14.16 -0.96 2.74
CA ARG A 32 -15.27 -1.77 2.18
C ARG A 32 -15.29 -1.72 0.66
N ILE A 33 -15.90 -2.74 0.04
CA ILE A 33 -16.32 -2.66 -1.36
C ILE A 33 -17.58 -1.79 -1.43
N ASP A 34 -17.58 -0.79 -2.30
CA ASP A 34 -18.72 0.10 -2.49
C ASP A 34 -19.59 -0.36 -3.67
N ARG A 35 -18.98 -0.71 -4.81
CA ARG A 35 -19.71 -1.13 -6.02
C ARG A 35 -18.85 -1.98 -6.96
N ILE A 36 -19.47 -2.98 -7.58
CA ILE A 36 -18.85 -3.76 -8.67
C ILE A 36 -19.68 -3.54 -9.93
N LEU A 37 -19.02 -3.11 -11.00
CA LEU A 37 -19.65 -2.89 -12.30
C LEU A 37 -19.17 -3.94 -13.29
N LYS A 38 -20.10 -4.63 -13.93
CA LYS A 38 -19.83 -5.53 -15.05
C LYS A 38 -19.94 -4.78 -16.38
N SER A 39 -19.10 -5.14 -17.35
CA SER A 39 -19.17 -4.55 -18.68
C SER A 39 -20.47 -4.94 -19.39
N PRO A 40 -21.24 -4.00 -19.95
CA PRO A 40 -22.44 -4.31 -20.72
C PRO A 40 -22.15 -4.77 -22.15
N ALA A 41 -20.91 -4.62 -22.63
CA ALA A 41 -20.47 -4.94 -23.98
C ALA A 41 -19.04 -5.51 -23.96
N ASP A 42 -18.61 -6.06 -25.09
CA ASP A 42 -17.21 -6.44 -25.28
C ASP A 42 -16.32 -5.21 -25.24
N THR A 43 -15.12 -5.38 -24.70
CA THR A 43 -14.08 -4.35 -24.57
C THR A 43 -12.76 -4.89 -25.10
N PRO A 44 -11.75 -4.03 -25.36
CA PRO A 44 -10.41 -4.50 -25.68
C PRO A 44 -9.78 -5.41 -24.61
N SER A 45 -10.24 -5.34 -23.35
CA SER A 45 -9.73 -6.12 -22.23
C SER A 45 -10.54 -7.39 -21.91
N GLY A 46 -11.68 -7.61 -22.57
CA GLY A 46 -12.46 -8.84 -22.42
C GLY A 46 -13.95 -8.70 -22.75
N PRO A 47 -14.72 -9.80 -22.64
CA PRO A 47 -16.11 -9.89 -23.11
C PRO A 47 -17.12 -9.19 -22.20
N ALA A 48 -18.32 -8.95 -22.72
CA ALA A 48 -19.46 -8.51 -21.93
C ALA A 48 -19.71 -9.43 -20.72
N GLY A 49 -20.12 -8.85 -19.59
CA GLY A 49 -20.40 -9.56 -18.34
C GLY A 49 -19.19 -9.76 -17.43
N MET A 50 -17.96 -9.52 -17.89
CA MET A 50 -16.79 -9.46 -17.01
C MET A 50 -16.88 -8.29 -16.03
N VAL A 51 -16.20 -8.37 -14.89
CA VAL A 51 -16.01 -7.22 -14.00
C VAL A 51 -15.13 -6.20 -14.72
N LEU A 52 -15.66 -4.99 -14.90
CA LEU A 52 -14.97 -3.88 -15.56
C LEU A 52 -14.32 -2.96 -14.52
N THR A 53 -15.10 -2.49 -13.55
CA THR A 53 -14.59 -1.66 -12.46
C THR A 53 -15.09 -2.11 -11.10
N VAL A 54 -14.27 -1.83 -10.09
CA VAL A 54 -14.59 -2.04 -8.68
C VAL A 54 -14.31 -0.76 -7.92
N GLU A 55 -15.36 -0.16 -7.38
CA GLU A 55 -15.28 0.97 -6.46
C GLU A 55 -15.14 0.44 -5.04
N PHE A 56 -14.15 0.95 -4.32
CA PHE A 56 -13.90 0.57 -2.93
C PHE A 56 -13.41 1.76 -2.12
N THR A 57 -13.68 1.69 -0.82
CA THR A 57 -13.16 2.61 0.18
C THR A 57 -12.05 1.89 0.94
N LEU A 58 -10.87 2.49 1.03
CA LEU A 58 -9.72 1.99 1.80
C LEU A 58 -9.31 3.06 2.81
N ALA A 59 -9.43 2.73 4.11
CA ALA A 59 -9.17 3.66 5.22
C ALA A 59 -9.86 5.03 5.03
N GLY A 60 -11.15 5.01 4.66
CA GLY A 60 -11.97 6.20 4.45
C GLY A 60 -11.79 6.93 3.10
N LEU A 61 -10.84 6.51 2.25
CA LEU A 61 -10.58 7.11 0.94
C LEU A 61 -11.16 6.27 -0.20
N GLN A 62 -11.74 6.92 -1.22
CA GLN A 62 -12.36 6.24 -2.35
C GLN A 62 -11.36 5.98 -3.48
N TYR A 63 -11.46 4.78 -4.07
CA TYR A 63 -10.64 4.29 -5.17
C TYR A 63 -11.48 3.54 -6.19
N VAL A 64 -10.94 3.39 -7.41
CA VAL A 64 -11.48 2.53 -8.45
C VAL A 64 -10.39 1.56 -8.90
N GLY A 65 -10.68 0.26 -8.94
CA GLY A 65 -9.92 -0.71 -9.72
C GLY A 65 -10.54 -0.87 -11.10
N LEU A 66 -9.74 -0.80 -12.17
CA LEU A 66 -10.16 -0.96 -13.56
C LEU A 66 -9.48 -2.18 -14.18
N ASN A 67 -10.27 -3.13 -14.68
CA ASN A 67 -9.79 -4.26 -15.46
C ASN A 67 -9.55 -3.84 -16.91
N GLY A 68 -8.38 -3.25 -17.16
CA GLY A 68 -7.97 -2.74 -18.46
C GLY A 68 -7.02 -3.64 -19.26
N GLY A 69 -6.51 -4.72 -18.64
CA GLY A 69 -5.57 -5.67 -19.26
C GLY A 69 -4.11 -5.45 -18.84
N SER A 70 -3.20 -6.22 -19.41
CA SER A 70 -1.78 -6.30 -18.98
C SER A 70 -0.86 -5.19 -19.52
N GLN A 71 -1.40 -4.20 -20.24
CA GLN A 71 -0.59 -3.22 -20.97
C GLN A 71 0.14 -2.22 -20.07
N PHE A 72 -0.40 -1.94 -18.88
CA PHE A 72 0.12 -0.92 -17.97
C PHE A 72 0.41 -1.53 -16.59
N PRO A 73 1.63 -2.06 -16.36
CA PRO A 73 2.03 -2.55 -15.06
C PRO A 73 2.26 -1.41 -14.07
N PHE A 74 2.06 -1.69 -12.77
CA PHE A 74 2.40 -0.74 -11.71
C PHE A 74 3.90 -0.51 -11.60
N THR A 75 4.26 0.70 -11.19
CA THR A 75 5.63 1.11 -10.87
C THR A 75 5.65 1.87 -9.55
N GLU A 76 6.82 2.02 -8.96
CA GLU A 76 7.08 2.72 -7.71
C GLU A 76 6.71 4.22 -7.75
N ALA A 77 6.38 4.76 -8.93
CA ALA A 77 5.98 6.15 -9.12
C ALA A 77 4.71 6.54 -8.34
N VAL A 78 3.82 5.58 -8.08
CA VAL A 78 2.65 5.75 -7.21
C VAL A 78 2.57 4.55 -6.28
N SER A 79 2.49 4.81 -4.98
CA SER A 79 2.36 3.78 -3.93
C SER A 79 1.34 4.19 -2.88
N PHE A 80 0.86 3.23 -2.11
CA PHE A 80 0.15 3.51 -0.86
C PHE A 80 1.12 3.50 0.31
N GLN A 81 1.14 4.58 1.08
CA GLN A 81 1.93 4.68 2.29
C GLN A 81 0.99 4.53 3.49
N ILE A 82 1.22 3.50 4.30
CA ILE A 82 0.49 3.25 5.54
C ILE A 82 1.37 3.72 6.71
N HIS A 83 0.83 4.62 7.52
CA HIS A 83 1.45 5.04 8.77
C HIS A 83 1.02 4.11 9.89
N CYS A 84 1.92 3.23 10.31
CA CYS A 84 1.64 2.26 11.36
C CYS A 84 1.90 2.85 12.74
N ASP A 85 1.05 2.50 13.70
CA ASP A 85 1.15 3.00 15.07
C ASP A 85 2.18 2.22 15.90
N ASP A 86 2.35 0.92 15.63
CA ASP A 86 3.30 0.06 16.35
C ASP A 86 3.91 -1.05 15.47
N GLN A 87 4.81 -1.84 16.06
CA GLN A 87 5.48 -2.94 15.38
C GLN A 87 4.53 -4.10 15.02
N ALA A 88 3.48 -4.33 15.80
CA ALA A 88 2.54 -5.42 15.54
C ALA A 88 1.73 -5.13 14.27
N GLU A 89 1.34 -3.88 14.06
CA GLU A 89 0.69 -3.45 12.82
C GLU A 89 1.63 -3.56 11.62
N VAL A 90 2.90 -3.14 11.77
CA VAL A 90 3.93 -3.29 10.73
C VAL A 90 4.06 -4.76 10.34
N ASP A 91 4.21 -5.65 11.32
CA ASP A 91 4.42 -7.07 11.08
C ASP A 91 3.22 -7.72 10.39
N ARG A 92 1.99 -7.39 10.83
CA ARG A 92 0.74 -7.90 10.25
C ARG A 92 0.58 -7.46 8.80
N LEU A 93 0.73 -6.16 8.53
CA LEU A 93 0.54 -5.62 7.18
C LEU A 93 1.64 -6.08 6.23
N TRP A 94 2.89 -6.09 6.71
CA TRP A 94 4.01 -6.58 5.93
C TRP A 94 3.81 -8.03 5.50
N ALA A 95 3.49 -8.92 6.46
CA ALA A 95 3.27 -10.32 6.17
C ALA A 95 2.14 -10.54 5.17
N ALA A 96 1.02 -9.81 5.30
CA ALA A 96 -0.11 -9.93 4.40
C ALA A 96 0.20 -9.42 2.97
N ILE A 97 0.90 -8.28 2.85
CA ILE A 97 1.17 -7.66 1.55
C ILE A 97 2.32 -8.35 0.82
N ALA A 98 3.32 -8.84 1.54
CA ALA A 98 4.43 -9.60 0.96
C ALA A 98 4.00 -10.99 0.47
N GLU A 99 2.85 -11.52 0.93
CA GLU A 99 2.35 -12.83 0.51
C GLU A 99 2.03 -12.86 -0.99
N GLY A 100 2.82 -13.62 -1.74
CA GLY A 100 2.73 -13.68 -3.21
C GLY A 100 3.27 -12.43 -3.92
N GLY A 101 3.83 -11.49 -3.17
CA GLY A 101 4.40 -10.23 -3.64
C GLY A 101 5.93 -10.24 -3.71
N SER A 102 6.53 -9.06 -3.58
CA SER A 102 8.00 -8.89 -3.63
C SER A 102 8.49 -7.82 -2.66
N GLU A 103 9.33 -8.19 -1.72
CA GLU A 103 9.97 -7.24 -0.81
C GLU A 103 11.02 -6.39 -1.55
N ILE A 104 11.13 -5.10 -1.20
CA ILE A 104 12.11 -4.18 -1.82
C ILE A 104 13.14 -3.74 -0.77
N ALA A 105 12.96 -2.58 -0.14
CA ALA A 105 13.88 -2.01 0.82
C ALA A 105 13.20 -0.89 1.61
N CYS A 106 13.67 -0.58 2.81
CA CYS A 106 13.27 0.59 3.58
C CYS A 106 11.74 0.70 3.77
N GLY A 107 11.05 -0.42 4.02
CA GLY A 107 9.60 -0.45 4.19
C GLY A 107 8.79 -0.55 2.89
N TRP A 108 9.43 -0.64 1.73
CA TRP A 108 8.76 -0.83 0.44
C TRP A 108 8.48 -2.30 0.11
N VAL A 109 7.27 -2.58 -0.36
CA VAL A 109 6.83 -3.93 -0.76
C VAL A 109 5.84 -3.91 -1.94
N LYS A 110 6.10 -4.80 -2.89
CA LYS A 110 5.24 -5.38 -3.94
C LYS A 110 4.06 -6.18 -3.41
N ASP A 111 2.79 -5.84 -3.65
CA ASP A 111 1.73 -6.85 -3.48
C ASP A 111 1.73 -7.86 -4.66
N ARG A 112 0.86 -8.88 -4.58
CA ARG A 112 0.77 -9.95 -5.60
C ARG A 112 0.30 -9.49 -6.99
N TRP A 113 -0.26 -8.29 -7.10
CA TRP A 113 -0.60 -7.66 -8.39
C TRP A 113 0.48 -6.67 -8.85
N GLY A 114 1.57 -6.53 -8.09
CA GLY A 114 2.69 -5.64 -8.37
C GLY A 114 2.46 -4.20 -7.92
N PHE A 115 1.38 -3.89 -7.20
CA PHE A 115 1.14 -2.53 -6.71
C PHE A 115 2.06 -2.24 -5.51
N PRO A 116 2.83 -1.14 -5.52
CA PRO A 116 3.79 -0.85 -4.45
C PRO A 116 3.12 -0.22 -3.23
N TRP A 117 3.57 -0.67 -2.06
CA TRP A 117 3.17 -0.19 -0.74
C TRP A 117 4.40 0.24 0.06
N GLN A 118 4.21 1.18 0.97
CA GLN A 118 5.18 1.58 1.98
C GLN A 118 4.58 1.37 3.37
N ILE A 119 5.18 0.49 4.16
CA ILE A 119 4.76 0.20 5.54
C ILE A 119 5.69 0.99 6.47
N VAL A 120 5.18 2.12 6.97
CA VAL A 120 6.00 3.18 7.56
C VAL A 120 5.56 3.41 9.01
N PRO A 121 6.31 2.95 10.02
CA PRO A 121 5.97 3.27 11.40
C PRO A 121 6.09 4.77 11.67
N ARG A 122 5.11 5.36 12.36
CA ARG A 122 5.18 6.78 12.77
C ARG A 122 6.45 7.08 13.55
N ARG A 123 6.84 6.15 14.41
CA ARG A 123 8.04 6.27 15.23
C ARG A 123 9.32 6.40 14.39
N MET A 124 9.39 5.71 13.26
CA MET A 124 10.50 5.87 12.33
C MET A 124 10.54 7.30 11.78
N ILE A 125 9.40 7.84 11.30
CA ILE A 125 9.32 9.22 10.78
C ILE A 125 9.78 10.23 11.83
N GLU A 126 9.39 10.07 13.08
CA GLU A 126 9.80 10.95 14.19
C GLU A 126 11.33 10.93 14.39
N LEU A 127 11.93 9.74 14.40
CA LEU A 127 13.39 9.59 14.58
C LEU A 127 14.18 10.16 13.42
N LEU A 128 13.69 10.01 12.18
CA LEU A 128 14.34 10.56 10.98
C LEU A 128 14.22 12.08 10.89
N ASN A 129 13.18 12.67 11.49
CA ASN A 129 12.97 14.12 11.54
C ASN A 129 13.39 14.74 12.87
N ASP A 130 14.24 14.06 13.65
CA ASP A 130 14.72 14.58 14.93
C ASP A 130 15.51 15.88 14.74
N PRO A 131 15.28 16.93 15.56
CA PRO A 131 16.06 18.17 15.48
C PRO A 131 17.54 17.96 15.79
N ASP A 132 17.92 16.93 16.54
CA ASP A 132 19.31 16.47 16.63
C ASP A 132 19.68 15.70 15.36
N THR A 133 20.40 16.37 14.46
CA THR A 133 20.82 15.80 13.17
C THR A 133 21.73 14.60 13.31
N ALA A 134 22.49 14.45 14.40
CA ALA A 134 23.32 13.28 14.62
C ALA A 134 22.46 12.07 15.03
N ARG A 135 21.40 12.29 15.79
CA ARG A 135 20.39 11.29 16.15
C ARG A 135 19.59 10.84 14.91
N ALA A 136 19.10 11.78 14.12
CA ALA A 136 18.42 11.51 12.86
C ALA A 136 19.31 10.73 11.87
N ARG A 137 20.59 11.11 11.75
CA ARG A 137 21.55 10.39 10.90
C ARG A 137 21.71 8.92 11.30
N ARG A 138 21.89 8.62 12.59
CA ARG A 138 22.02 7.22 13.06
C ARG A 138 20.75 6.41 12.80
N ALA A 139 19.58 7.02 12.99
CA ALA A 139 18.30 6.39 12.66
C ALA A 139 18.19 6.08 11.16
N GLN A 140 18.55 7.04 10.30
CA GLN A 140 18.56 6.88 8.85
C GLN A 140 19.52 5.76 8.42
N GLU A 141 20.75 5.76 8.94
CA GLU A 141 21.76 4.73 8.62
C GLU A 141 21.26 3.32 8.99
N ALA A 142 20.63 3.17 10.15
CA ALA A 142 20.04 1.90 10.58
C ALA A 142 18.87 1.48 9.67
N MET A 143 17.94 2.40 9.36
CA MET A 143 16.82 2.15 8.46
C MET A 143 17.28 1.70 7.07
N MET A 144 18.33 2.31 6.51
CA MET A 144 18.85 1.98 5.19
C MET A 144 19.37 0.54 5.06
N GLN A 145 19.61 -0.16 6.16
CA GLN A 145 19.99 -1.58 6.17
C GLN A 145 18.78 -2.53 6.19
N MET A 146 17.56 -1.99 6.25
CA MET A 146 16.34 -2.78 6.46
C MET A 146 15.56 -2.99 5.17
N VAL A 147 14.87 -4.13 5.11
CA VAL A 147 13.84 -4.43 4.13
C VAL A 147 12.47 -4.16 4.76
N LYS A 148 12.02 -5.01 5.68
CA LYS A 148 10.95 -4.68 6.64
C LYS A 148 11.50 -3.80 7.76
N ILE A 149 10.74 -2.79 8.16
CA ILE A 149 11.12 -1.91 9.26
C ILE A 149 10.95 -2.60 10.62
N ASP A 150 11.99 -2.54 11.45
CA ASP A 150 11.93 -2.85 12.88
C ASP A 150 12.21 -1.55 13.65
N ILE A 151 11.23 -1.13 14.46
CA ILE A 151 11.29 0.13 15.20
C ILE A 151 12.41 0.11 16.24
N ALA A 152 12.61 -1.01 16.94
CA ALA A 152 13.49 -1.05 18.11
C ALA A 152 14.99 -0.88 17.77
N PRO A 153 15.55 -1.51 16.72
CA PRO A 153 16.92 -1.24 16.29
C PRO A 153 17.12 0.20 15.80
N ILE A 154 16.14 0.81 15.13
CA ILE A 154 16.22 2.21 14.70
C ILE A 154 16.27 3.13 15.92
N GLU A 155 15.44 2.88 16.94
CA GLU A 155 15.48 3.61 18.21
C GLU A 155 16.81 3.44 18.95
N ARG A 156 17.36 2.22 19.02
CA ARG A 156 18.67 1.96 19.63
C ARG A 156 19.78 2.72 18.91
N ALA A 157 19.80 2.67 17.58
CA ALA A 157 20.77 3.40 16.77
C ALA A 157 20.65 4.92 17.00
N ALA A 158 19.43 5.45 16.95
CA ALA A 158 19.16 6.86 17.24
C ALA A 158 19.72 7.26 18.61
N ASN A 159 19.50 6.43 19.64
CA ASN A 159 19.97 6.70 21.00
C ASN A 159 21.45 6.39 21.24
N GLY A 160 22.19 5.90 20.23
CA GLY A 160 23.62 5.56 20.35
C GLY A 160 23.89 4.31 21.18
N ILE A 161 22.91 3.41 21.28
CA ILE A 161 23.01 2.16 22.02
C ILE A 161 23.36 1.06 21.01
N SER A 162 24.55 0.45 21.18
CA SER A 162 25.02 -0.72 20.43
C SER A 162 24.36 -2.01 20.88
#